data_AF-A0A7Z9F3W8-F1
#
_entry.id   AF-A0A7Z9F3W8-F1
#
_cell.length_a   1.000
_cell.length_b   1.000
_cell.length_c   1.000
_cell.angle_alpha   90.00
_cell.angle_beta   90.00
_cell.angle_gamma   90.00
#
_symmetry.space_group_name_H-M   'P 1'
#
loop_
_entity.id
_entity.type
_entity.pdbx_description
1 polymer ?
#
loop_
_entity_poly.entity_id
_entity_poly.type
_entity_poly.pdbx_seq_one_letter_code
_entity_poly.pdbx_strand_id
1 'polypeptide(L)' 'MGICTMRSLTSGIFQKWVKQVNPNDNHDYTGVLLSFVLSNPLVEVALVGMRTQEMVEANVRVCEDSSQRVDLAQLHEKYV' A
#
# COMPACT_ATOMS: atom_id res chain seq x y z
N MET A 1 -20.15 1.98 9.35
CA MET A 1 -19.26 0.88 9.75
C MET A 1 -18.47 0.50 8.52
N GLY A 2 -17.21 0.91 8.41
CA GLY A 2 -16.39 0.68 7.24
C GLY A 2 -15.59 -0.62 7.30
N ILE A 3 -14.81 -0.87 6.24
CA ILE A 3 -14.05 -2.11 6.06
C ILE A 3 -12.66 -1.96 6.67
N CYS A 4 -12.24 -2.97 7.43
CA CYS A 4 -10.86 -3.12 7.89
C CYS A 4 -10.13 -4.17 7.03
N THR A 5 -8.98 -3.82 6.45
CA THR A 5 -8.15 -4.76 5.69
C THR A 5 -7.04 -5.33 6.56
N MET A 6 -6.87 -6.64 6.53
CA MET A 6 -5.72 -7.33 7.11
C MET A 6 -4.70 -7.65 6.02
N ARG A 7 -3.42 -7.80 6.40
CA ARG A 7 -2.32 -8.07 5.46
C ARG A 7 -2.27 -7.01 4.34
N SER A 8 -2.57 -5.75 4.67
CA SER A 8 -2.73 -4.65 3.70
C SER A 8 -1.54 -4.50 2.76
N LEU A 9 -0.33 -4.81 3.25
CA LEU A 9 0.92 -4.75 2.48
C LEU A 9 1.39 -6.13 2.00
N THR A 10 0.47 -7.10 1.86
CA THR A 10 0.71 -8.51 1.49
C THR A 10 1.65 -9.28 2.43
N SER A 11 1.95 -8.74 3.62
CA SER A 11 2.99 -9.24 4.53
C SER A 11 4.36 -9.42 3.85
N GLY A 12 4.70 -8.51 2.94
CA GLY A 12 5.97 -8.52 2.21
C GLY A 12 6.09 -9.61 1.14
N ILE A 13 5.03 -10.40 0.89
CA ILE A 13 5.05 -11.42 -0.18
C ILE A 13 5.17 -10.76 -1.55
N PHE A 14 4.46 -9.64 -1.79
CA PHE A 14 4.58 -8.88 -3.03
C PHE A 14 6.03 -8.46 -3.31
N GLN A 15 6.69 -7.81 -2.34
CA GLN A 15 8.07 -7.35 -2.48
C GLN A 15 9.04 -8.52 -2.69
N LYS A 16 8.86 -9.63 -1.95
CA LYS A 16 9.65 -10.85 -2.16
C LYS A 16 9.50 -11.40 -3.58
N TRP A 17 8.29 -11.39 -4.13
CA TRP A 17 8.01 -11.83 -5.49
C TRP A 17 8.61 -10.88 -6.53
N VAL A 18 8.43 -9.56 -6.38
CA VAL A 18 9.03 -8.54 -7.27
C VAL A 18 10.54 -8.75 -7.36
N LYS A 19 11.21 -9.00 -6.24
CA LYS A 19 12.66 -9.29 -6.20
C LYS A 19 13.06 -10.58 -6.92
N GLN A 20 12.16 -11.57 -7.03
CA GLN A 20 12.43 -12.80 -7.79
C GLN A 20 12.36 -12.56 -9.29
N VAL A 21 11.40 -11.75 -9.75
CA VAL A 21 11.20 -11.49 -11.19
C VAL A 21 12.06 -10.32 -11.70
N ASN A 22 12.42 -9.39 -10.82
CA ASN A 22 13.31 -8.26 -11.10
C ASN A 22 14.33 -8.11 -9.95
N PRO A 23 15.45 -8.86 -9.97
CA PRO A 23 16.44 -8.85 -8.91
C PRO A 23 17.11 -7.49 -8.64
N ASN A 24 17.08 -6.57 -9.62
CA ASN A 24 17.67 -5.24 -9.50
C ASN A 24 16.69 -4.21 -8.89
N ASP A 25 15.44 -4.61 -8.61
CA ASP A 25 14.48 -3.75 -7.94
C ASP A 25 14.87 -3.55 -6.46
N ASN A 26 15.17 -2.31 -6.10
CA ASN A 26 15.48 -1.87 -4.74
C ASN A 26 14.42 -0.93 -4.17
N HIS A 27 13.27 -0.82 -4.82
CA HIS A 27 12.19 0.06 -4.40
C HIS A 27 11.45 -0.52 -3.19
N ASP A 28 11.20 0.32 -2.19
CA ASP A 28 10.34 -0.04 -1.05
C ASP A 28 8.88 0.28 -1.39
N TYR A 29 8.13 -0.76 -1.75
CA TYR A 29 6.71 -0.66 -2.10
C TYR A 29 5.78 -0.46 -0.90
N THR A 30 6.28 -0.42 0.35
CA THR A 30 5.46 -0.29 1.56
C THR A 30 4.48 0.88 1.48
N GLY A 31 4.99 2.09 1.17
CA GLY A 31 4.16 3.28 1.05
C GLY A 31 3.18 3.22 -0.13
N VAL A 32 3.65 2.75 -1.28
CA VAL A 32 2.82 2.63 -2.50
C VAL A 32 1.65 1.67 -2.28
N LEU A 33 1.91 0.50 -1.69
CA LEU A 33 0.88 -0.48 -1.36
C LEU A 33 -0.11 0.05 -0.33
N LEU A 34 0.37 0.78 0.69
CA LEU A 34 -0.50 1.39 1.69
C LEU A 34 -1.41 2.45 1.05
N SER A 35 -0.85 3.33 0.21
CA SER A 35 -1.64 4.34 -0.49
C SER A 35 -2.67 3.70 -1.42
N PHE A 36 -2.30 2.65 -2.15
CA PHE A 36 -3.23 1.88 -2.99
C PHE A 36 -4.42 1.34 -2.18
N VAL A 37 -4.16 0.69 -1.03
CA VAL A 37 -5.23 0.18 -0.16
C VAL A 37 -6.13 1.30 0.34
N LEU A 38 -5.54 2.41 0.80
CA LEU A 38 -6.27 3.58 1.30
C LEU A 38 -6.95 4.41 0.19
N SER A 39 -6.71 4.09 -1.09
CA SER A 39 -7.42 4.72 -2.20
C SER A 39 -8.80 4.12 -2.42
N ASN A 40 -9.10 2.98 -1.81
CA ASN A 40 -10.43 2.39 -1.86
C ASN A 40 -11.35 3.11 -0.85
N PRO A 41 -12.40 3.82 -1.30
CA PRO A 41 -13.27 4.60 -0.41
C PRO A 41 -14.08 3.72 0.57
N LEU A 42 -14.13 2.41 0.35
CA LEU A 42 -14.80 1.47 1.26
C LEU A 42 -13.89 1.04 2.43
N VAL A 43 -12.57 1.22 2.29
CA VAL A 43 -11.58 0.86 3.33
C VAL A 43 -11.46 2.02 4.31
N GLU A 44 -11.89 1.78 5.54
CA GLU A 44 -11.80 2.75 6.63
C GLU A 44 -10.53 2.52 7.46
N VAL A 45 -10.06 1.27 7.55
CA VAL A 45 -8.88 0.91 8.33
C VAL A 45 -7.97 -0.03 7.54
N ALA A 46 -6.70 0.34 7.39
CA ALA A 46 -5.66 -0.56 6.87
C ALA A 46 -4.77 -1.05 8.01
N LEU A 47 -4.90 -2.33 8.39
CA LEU A 47 -4.05 -2.91 9.44
C LEU A 47 -2.65 -3.18 8.87
N VAL A 48 -1.64 -2.55 9.46
CA VAL A 48 -0.23 -2.66 9.07
C VAL A 48 0.59 -3.15 10.26
N GLY A 49 1.39 -4.20 10.04
CA GLY A 49 2.35 -4.68 11.03
C GLY A 49 3.69 -3.96 10.88
N MET A 50 4.25 -3.48 11.99
CA MET A 50 5.51 -2.74 12.03
C MET A 50 6.25 -3.01 13.35
N ARG A 51 7.56 -2.72 13.37
CA ARG A 51 8.44 -3.09 14.49
C ARG A 51 9.20 -1.93 15.12
N THR A 52 9.27 -0.79 14.44
CA THR A 52 10.02 0.38 14.91
C THR A 52 9.15 1.63 14.81
N GLN A 53 9.50 2.67 15.56
CA GLN A 53 8.80 3.94 15.56
C GLN A 53 8.88 4.63 14.20
N GLU A 54 10.03 4.58 13.53
CA GLU A 54 10.26 5.22 12.24
C GLU A 54 9.33 4.64 11.15
N MET A 55 9.06 3.33 11.22
CA MET A 55 8.09 2.67 10.34
C MET A 55 6.67 3.17 10.62
N VAL A 56 6.30 3.39 11.88
CA VAL A 56 5.00 3.96 12.26
C VAL A 56 4.85 5.34 11.64
N GLU A 57 5.83 6.21 11.87
CA GLU A 57 5.81 7.58 11.36
C GLU A 57 5.78 7.62 9.82
N ALA A 58 6.52 6.73 9.14
CA ALA A 58 6.46 6.61 7.69
C ALA A 58 5.06 6.21 7.18
N ASN A 59 4.41 5.24 7.83
CA ASN A 59 3.05 4.83 7.47
C ASN A 59 2.02 5.92 7.75
N VAL A 60 2.17 6.66 8.86
CA VAL A 60 1.31 7.81 9.19
C VAL A 60 1.40 8.88 8.12
N ARG A 61 2.62 9.24 7.67
CA ARG A 61 2.80 10.21 6.57
C ARG A 61 2.06 9.81 5.29
N VAL A 62 2.08 8.52 4.93
CA VAL A 62 1.33 8.01 3.77
C VAL A 62 -0.19 8.07 3.99
N CYS A 63 -0.64 7.82 5.23
CA CYS A 63 -2.05 7.95 5.59
C CYS A 63 -2.53 9.39 5.44
N GLU A 64 -1.75 10.36 5.90
CA GLU A 64 -2.08 11.79 5.86
C GLU A 64 -1.94 12.39 4.45
N ASP A 65 -1.05 11.85 3.63
CA ASP A 65 -0.85 12.31 2.25
C ASP A 65 -1.90 11.72 1.29
N SER A 66 -3.03 12.41 1.17
CA SER A 66 -4.08 12.06 0.21
C SER A 66 -3.70 12.33 -1.24
N SER A 67 -2.65 13.12 -1.51
CA SER A 67 -2.23 13.42 -2.88
C SER A 67 -1.61 12.22 -3.60
N GLN A 68 -1.17 11.21 -2.85
CA GLN A 68 -0.65 9.95 -3.38
C GLN A 68 -1.71 8.88 -3.59
N ARG A 69 -3.00 9.19 -3.35
CA ARG A 69 -4.08 8.25 -3.64
C ARG A 69 -4.22 8.07 -5.14
N VAL A 70 -4.45 6.82 -5.53
CA VAL A 70 -4.60 6.44 -6.93
C VAL A 70 -6.07 6.46 -7.33
N ASP A 71 -6.34 6.80 -8.58
CA ASP A 71 -7.67 6.62 -9.16
C ASP A 71 -7.88 5.14 -9.49
N LEU A 72 -8.62 4.44 -8.61
CA LEU A 72 -8.93 3.03 -8.80
C LEU A 72 -9.86 2.77 -9.99
N ALA A 73 -10.70 3.75 -10.37
CA ALA A 73 -11.55 3.61 -11.54
C ALA A 73 -10.69 3.64 -12.80
N GLN A 74 -9.77 4.59 -12.89
CA GLN A 74 -8.79 4.68 -13.98
C GLN A 74 -7.92 3.42 -14.07
N LEU A 75 -7.43 2.89 -12.94
CA LEU A 75 -6.63 1.66 -12.92
C LEU A 75 -7.37 0.42 -13.44
N HIS A 76 -8.70 0.42 -13.37
CA HIS A 76 -9.55 -0.66 -13.86
C HIS A 76 -10.04 -0.46 -15.31
N GLU A 77 -9.65 0.63 -15.97
CA GLU A 77 -9.95 0.84 -17.38
C GLU A 77 -9.26 -0.24 -18.23
N LYS A 78 -10.03 -0.84 -19.15
CA LYS A 78 -9.60 -2.01 -19.91
C LYS A 78 -8.77 -1.67 -21.15
N TYR A 79 -8.73 -0.40 -21.53
CA TYR A 79 -8.06 0.08 -22.73
C TYR A 79 -7.05 1.15 -22.32
N VAL A 80 -5.77 0.83 -22.46
CA VAL A 80 -4.63 1.75 -22.31
C VAL A 80 -4.04 2.00 -23.69
#